data_AF-A0A845YKJ4-F1
#
_entry.id   AF-A0A845YKJ4-F1
#
_cell.length_a   1.000
_cell.length_b   1.000
_cell.length_c   1.000
_cell.angle_alpha   90.00
_cell.angle_beta   90.00
_cell.angle_gamma   90.00
#
_symmetry.space_group_name_H-M   'P 1'
#
loop_
_entity.id
_entity.type
_entity.pdbx_description
1 polymer ?
#
loop_
_entity_poly.entity_id
_entity_poly.type
_entity_poly.pdbx_seq_one_letter_code
_entity_poly.pdbx_strand_id
1 'polypeptide(L)'
;MVFSGYLMYVLAIELKAASLYCIASASLTVLMFLITLLGRQWEDQGALVFRGITMGMVTLVATIGMYSISIDGPAATASDGNTGPAITSASGPAEIALAKHLKEVNAKMYGAYWCPHCFDQKQLFGKEAKKYMPYIECADDGANSQTALCRSVPEITGFPTWEINGEFLPGTQTLTALAEASDYTGSMDFKN
;
A
#
# COMPACT_ATOMS: atom_id res chain seq x y z
N MET A 1 -11.55 -19.70 -14.50
CA MET A 1 -12.34 -20.54 -13.58
C MET A 1 -11.55 -20.94 -12.35
N VAL A 2 -10.40 -21.64 -12.47
CA VAL A 2 -9.61 -22.13 -11.31
C VAL A 2 -9.07 -20.99 -10.43
N PHE A 3 -8.43 -19.99 -11.02
CA PHE A 3 -7.90 -18.82 -10.30
C PHE A 3 -9.01 -17.97 -9.65
N SER A 4 -10.13 -17.78 -10.35
CA SER A 4 -11.30 -17.07 -9.82
C SER A 4 -12.01 -17.85 -8.71
N GLY A 5 -12.03 -19.18 -8.77
CA GLY A 5 -12.55 -20.04 -7.71
C GLY A 5 -11.68 -20.04 -6.46
N TYR A 6 -10.34 -20.04 -6.63
CA TYR A 6 -9.40 -19.94 -5.51
C TYR A 6 -9.50 -18.59 -4.79
N LEU A 7 -9.58 -17.48 -5.54
CA LEU A 7 -9.78 -16.15 -4.95
C LEU A 7 -11.14 -16.02 -4.25
N MET A 8 -12.22 -16.58 -4.82
CA MET A 8 -13.53 -16.64 -4.16
C MET A 8 -13.50 -17.47 -2.86
N TYR A 9 -12.79 -18.60 -2.84
CA TYR A 9 -12.64 -19.43 -1.65
C TYR A 9 -11.91 -18.70 -0.52
N VAL A 10 -10.80 -18.02 -0.84
CA VAL A 10 -10.02 -17.22 0.12
C VAL A 10 -10.84 -16.04 0.64
N LEU A 11 -11.54 -15.31 -0.24
CA LEU A 11 -12.39 -14.17 0.15
C LEU A 11 -13.60 -14.59 1.02
N ALA A 12 -14.17 -15.77 0.79
CA ALA A 12 -15.35 -16.25 1.50
C ALA A 12 -15.06 -16.79 2.91
N ILE A 13 -13.91 -17.43 3.11
CA ILE A 13 -13.60 -18.13 4.37
C ILE A 13 -12.72 -17.30 5.31
N GLU A 14 -11.74 -16.56 4.76
CA GLU A 14 -10.76 -15.83 5.59
C GLU A 14 -11.21 -14.40 5.94
N LEU A 15 -11.85 -13.68 5.00
CA LEU A 15 -12.02 -12.23 5.14
C LEU A 15 -13.42 -11.76 5.55
N LYS A 16 -14.43 -12.64 5.63
CA LYS A 16 -15.83 -12.31 6.02
C LYS A 16 -16.43 -11.07 5.31
N ALA A 17 -15.85 -10.65 4.19
CA ALA A 17 -16.19 -9.44 3.46
C ALA A 17 -16.50 -9.80 1.99
N ALA A 18 -17.42 -10.74 1.80
CA ALA A 18 -17.99 -11.00 0.49
C ALA A 18 -19.08 -9.94 0.22
N SER A 19 -18.74 -8.89 -0.53
CA SER A 19 -19.78 -7.99 -1.04
C SER A 19 -20.69 -8.79 -1.98
N LEU A 20 -22.01 -8.57 -1.89
CA LEU A 20 -23.01 -9.26 -2.71
C LEU A 20 -22.70 -9.15 -4.22
N TYR A 21 -22.01 -8.09 -4.63
CA TYR A 21 -21.54 -7.86 -5.99
C TYR A 21 -20.53 -8.90 -6.49
N CYS A 22 -19.62 -9.40 -5.65
CA CYS A 22 -18.64 -10.42 -6.03
C CYS A 22 -19.30 -11.79 -6.28
N ILE A 23 -20.30 -12.14 -5.46
CA ILE A 23 -21.06 -13.38 -5.64
C ILE A 23 -21.94 -13.28 -6.89
N ALA A 24 -22.58 -12.13 -7.11
CA ALA A 24 -23.39 -11.88 -8.29
C ALA A 24 -22.56 -11.98 -9.58
N SER A 25 -21.40 -11.32 -9.67
CA SER A 25 -20.54 -11.37 -10.85
C SER A 25 -19.97 -12.77 -11.13
N ALA A 26 -19.60 -13.50 -10.08
CA ALA A 26 -19.17 -14.89 -10.22
C ALA A 26 -20.30 -15.80 -10.73
N SER A 27 -21.51 -15.67 -10.17
CA SER A 27 -22.68 -16.45 -10.61
C SER A 27 -23.04 -16.17 -12.07
N LEU A 28 -22.97 -14.90 -12.50
CA LEU A 28 -23.28 -14.48 -13.87
C LEU A 28 -22.28 -15.03 -14.89
N THR A 29 -21.00 -15.09 -14.50
CA THR A 29 -19.92 -15.65 -15.34
C THR A 29 -20.06 -17.16 -15.50
N VAL A 30 -20.40 -17.88 -14.42
CA VAL A 30 -20.68 -19.33 -14.46
C VAL A 30 -21.91 -19.62 -15.30
N LEU A 31 -22.96 -18.80 -15.17
CA LEU A 31 -24.19 -18.95 -15.93
C LEU A 31 -23.94 -18.76 -17.44
N MET A 32 -23.19 -17.73 -17.84
CA MET A 32 -22.83 -17.53 -19.26
C MET A 32 -22.00 -18.69 -19.81
N PHE A 33 -21.10 -19.25 -19.01
CA PHE A 33 -20.29 -20.40 -19.39
C PHE A 33 -21.15 -21.66 -19.60
N LEU A 34 -22.09 -21.93 -18.70
CA LEU A 34 -23.00 -23.07 -18.81
C LEU A 34 -23.96 -22.93 -20.00
N ILE A 35 -24.48 -21.73 -20.26
CA ILE A 35 -25.31 -21.45 -21.44
C ILE A 35 -24.51 -21.69 -22.73
N THR A 36 -23.22 -21.32 -22.76
CA THR A 36 -22.36 -21.54 -23.92
C THR A 36 -22.08 -23.02 -24.16
N LEU A 37 -21.99 -23.83 -23.10
CA LEU A 37 -21.81 -25.29 -23.20
C LEU A 37 -23.09 -26.01 -23.64
N LEU A 38 -24.24 -25.64 -23.08
CA LEU A 38 -25.52 -26.32 -23.28
C LEU A 38 -26.30 -25.82 -24.51
N GLY A 39 -26.07 -24.58 -24.95
CA GLY A 39 -26.86 -23.91 -25.99
C GLY A 39 -26.35 -24.08 -27.43
N ARG A 40 -25.20 -24.72 -27.63
CA ARG A 40 -24.68 -25.00 -28.99
C ARG A 40 -25.20 -26.36 -29.45
N GLN A 41 -25.69 -26.46 -30.68
CA GLN A 41 -25.76 -27.76 -31.36
C GLN A 41 -24.34 -28.11 -31.80
N TRP A 42 -23.72 -29.07 -31.12
CA TRP A 42 -22.32 -29.45 -31.35
C TRP A 42 -22.23 -30.39 -32.56
N GLU A 43 -22.07 -29.82 -33.75
CA GLU A 43 -21.83 -30.60 -34.97
C GLU A 43 -20.36 -31.05 -35.11
N ASP A 44 -19.42 -30.40 -34.39
CA ASP A 44 -17.99 -30.78 -34.38
C ASP A 44 -17.41 -30.79 -32.96
N GLN A 45 -17.48 -31.96 -32.32
CA GLN A 45 -16.94 -32.23 -30.98
C GLN A 45 -15.42 -32.01 -30.90
N GLY A 46 -14.68 -32.30 -31.98
CA GLY A 46 -13.22 -32.19 -32.02
C GLY A 46 -12.70 -30.74 -32.06
N ALA A 47 -13.35 -29.85 -32.82
CA ALA A 47 -12.95 -28.45 -32.93
C ALA A 47 -13.17 -27.67 -31.62
N LEU A 48 -14.16 -28.09 -30.82
CA LEU A 48 -14.48 -27.49 -29.53
C LEU A 48 -13.47 -27.85 -28.44
N VAL A 49 -13.08 -29.12 -28.38
CA VAL A 49 -12.03 -29.58 -27.47
C VAL A 49 -10.69 -28.90 -27.81
N PHE A 50 -10.36 -28.81 -29.11
CA PHE A 50 -9.12 -28.15 -29.54
C PHE A 50 -9.09 -26.66 -29.18
N ARG A 51 -10.18 -25.91 -29.44
CA ARG A 51 -10.28 -24.49 -29.05
C ARG A 51 -10.31 -24.28 -27.54
N GLY A 52 -10.92 -25.19 -26.79
CA GLY A 52 -10.95 -25.15 -25.33
C GLY A 52 -9.57 -25.35 -24.72
N ILE A 53 -8.80 -26.32 -25.24
CA ILE A 53 -7.43 -26.61 -24.78
C ILE A 53 -6.50 -25.45 -25.12
N THR A 54 -6.57 -24.87 -26.32
CA THR A 54 -5.71 -23.74 -26.68
C THR A 54 -5.99 -22.52 -25.81
N MET A 55 -7.26 -22.17 -25.57
CA MET A 55 -7.59 -21.06 -24.70
C MET A 55 -7.21 -21.34 -23.24
N GLY A 56 -7.38 -22.58 -22.77
CA GLY A 56 -6.94 -23.04 -21.46
C GLY A 56 -5.43 -22.90 -21.27
N MET A 57 -4.64 -23.35 -22.25
CA MET A 57 -3.18 -23.22 -22.23
C MET A 57 -2.73 -21.77 -22.22
N VAL A 58 -3.33 -20.91 -23.07
CA VAL A 58 -3.00 -19.47 -23.10
C VAL A 58 -3.31 -18.82 -21.75
N THR A 59 -4.47 -19.12 -21.15
CA THR A 59 -4.79 -18.59 -19.82
C THR A 59 -3.86 -19.11 -18.73
N LEU A 60 -3.45 -20.38 -18.78
CA LEU A 60 -2.53 -20.97 -17.83
C LEU A 60 -1.14 -20.30 -17.93
N VAL A 61 -0.60 -20.17 -19.14
CA VAL A 61 0.68 -19.50 -19.40
C VAL A 61 0.61 -18.02 -19.00
N ALA A 62 -0.48 -17.32 -19.28
CA ALA A 62 -0.67 -15.93 -18.87
C ALA A 62 -0.75 -15.78 -17.34
N THR A 63 -1.47 -16.69 -16.66
CA THR A 63 -1.52 -16.67 -15.18
C THR A 63 -0.17 -16.97 -14.56
N ILE A 64 0.53 -18.01 -15.05
CA ILE A 64 1.89 -18.32 -14.59
C ILE A 64 2.82 -17.15 -14.87
N GLY A 65 2.71 -16.52 -16.05
CA GLY A 65 3.43 -15.31 -16.41
C GLY A 65 3.17 -14.14 -15.46
N MET A 66 1.91 -13.89 -15.08
CA MET A 66 1.53 -12.87 -14.09
C MET A 66 1.91 -13.23 -12.65
N TYR A 67 2.15 -14.51 -12.36
CA TYR A 67 2.65 -14.97 -11.07
C TYR A 67 4.19 -15.00 -11.01
N SER A 68 4.87 -15.17 -12.16
CA SER A 68 6.34 -15.18 -12.28
C SER A 68 6.92 -13.81 -12.56
N ILE A 69 6.15 -12.94 -13.24
CA ILE A 69 6.31 -11.50 -13.11
C ILE A 69 5.76 -11.23 -11.72
N SER A 70 6.66 -11.23 -10.73
CA SER A 70 6.39 -10.54 -9.48
C SER A 70 5.63 -9.28 -9.83
N ILE A 71 4.44 -9.11 -9.26
CA ILE A 71 3.85 -7.79 -9.12
C ILE A 71 4.77 -7.07 -8.14
N ASP A 72 5.98 -6.73 -8.62
CA ASP A 72 6.89 -5.75 -8.06
C ASP A 72 6.30 -4.38 -8.41
N GLY A 73 5.08 -4.11 -7.93
CA GLY A 73 4.92 -2.86 -7.20
C GLY A 73 5.88 -2.98 -6.02
N PRO A 74 6.75 -1.98 -5.77
CA PRO A 74 8.00 -2.13 -5.05
C PRO A 74 7.84 -3.12 -3.90
N ALA A 75 8.38 -4.33 -4.12
CA ALA A 75 8.30 -5.39 -3.16
C ALA A 75 8.74 -4.81 -1.82
N ALA A 76 7.82 -4.88 -0.86
CA ALA A 76 8.14 -4.80 0.53
C ALA A 76 9.29 -5.79 0.74
N THR A 77 10.50 -5.26 0.80
CA THR A 77 11.59 -5.90 1.51
C THR A 77 10.99 -6.23 2.86
N ALA A 78 10.69 -7.51 3.06
CA ALA A 78 10.27 -8.03 4.35
C ALA A 78 11.42 -7.74 5.30
N SER A 79 11.36 -6.57 5.93
CA SER A 79 12.15 -6.26 7.09
C SER A 79 11.62 -7.19 8.17
N ASP A 80 12.52 -7.91 8.85
CA ASP A 80 12.22 -8.88 9.92
C ASP A 80 11.68 -8.22 11.21
N GLY A 81 10.72 -7.32 11.06
CA GLY A 81 10.03 -6.59 12.10
C GLY A 81 9.06 -5.61 11.46
N ASN A 82 7.91 -5.37 12.09
CA ASN A 82 6.84 -4.46 11.69
C ASN A 82 7.32 -2.99 11.60
N THR A 83 8.18 -2.71 10.62
CA THR A 83 9.01 -1.50 10.46
C THR A 83 8.86 -0.84 9.09
N GLY A 84 8.07 -1.46 8.21
CA GLY A 84 7.69 -0.94 6.91
C GLY A 84 8.78 -1.12 5.84
N PRO A 85 8.46 -0.76 4.58
CA PRO A 85 9.41 -0.87 3.48
C PRO A 85 10.65 0.01 3.69
N ALA A 86 11.79 -0.44 3.14
CA ALA A 86 13.04 0.32 3.20
C ALA A 86 12.96 1.60 2.34
N ILE A 87 13.43 2.73 2.90
CA ILE A 87 13.54 4.01 2.17
C ILE A 87 14.70 3.91 1.18
N THR A 88 14.44 4.24 -0.08
CA THR A 88 15.37 4.09 -1.20
C THR A 88 15.94 5.42 -1.67
N SER A 89 15.28 6.55 -1.39
CA SER A 89 15.80 7.87 -1.71
C SER A 89 16.98 8.26 -0.82
N ALA A 90 17.94 8.97 -1.41
CA ALA A 90 19.05 9.58 -0.69
C ALA A 90 18.61 10.91 -0.08
N SER A 91 19.15 11.25 1.09
CA SER A 91 18.90 12.55 1.71
C SER A 91 19.96 13.55 1.28
N GLY A 92 19.55 14.77 0.93
CA GLY A 92 20.47 15.89 0.81
C GLY A 92 20.74 16.56 2.16
N PRO A 93 21.66 17.55 2.19
CA PRO A 93 21.96 18.30 3.40
C PRO A 93 20.75 19.08 3.95
N ALA A 94 19.89 19.60 3.08
CA ALA A 94 18.70 20.37 3.44
C ALA A 94 17.65 19.48 4.15
N GLU A 95 17.40 18.28 3.66
CA GLU A 95 16.47 17.31 4.23
C GLU A 95 16.93 16.85 5.62
N ILE A 96 18.23 16.58 5.78
CA ILE A 96 18.81 16.20 7.06
C ILE A 96 18.69 17.37 8.06
N ALA A 97 18.95 18.59 7.62
CA ALA A 97 18.86 19.77 8.46
C ALA A 97 17.41 20.06 8.88
N LEU A 98 16.44 19.96 7.97
CA LEU A 98 15.02 20.10 8.28
C LEU A 98 14.54 19.01 9.23
N ALA A 99 14.93 17.74 9.02
CA ALA A 99 14.53 16.65 9.91
C ALA A 99 15.05 16.86 11.35
N LYS A 100 16.26 17.40 11.51
CA LYS A 100 16.79 17.78 12.83
C LYS A 100 16.05 18.95 13.44
N HIS A 101 15.76 20.00 12.66
CA HIS A 101 14.99 21.15 13.12
C HIS A 101 13.60 20.74 13.61
N LEU A 102 12.89 19.91 12.84
CA LEU A 102 11.57 19.37 13.23
C LEU A 102 11.64 18.64 14.57
N LYS A 103 12.72 17.89 14.81
CA LYS A 103 12.95 17.24 16.11
C LYS A 103 13.26 18.25 17.23
N GLU A 104 14.00 19.32 16.94
CA GLU A 104 14.34 20.38 17.91
C GLU A 104 13.13 21.19 18.34
N VAL A 105 12.22 21.50 17.41
CA VAL A 105 10.94 22.18 17.71
C VAL A 105 9.87 21.24 18.25
N ASN A 106 10.22 19.99 18.54
CA ASN A 106 9.32 18.97 19.08
C ASN A 106 8.08 18.70 18.18
N ALA A 107 8.24 18.84 16.86
CA ALA A 107 7.24 18.38 15.91
C ALA A 107 7.07 16.87 16.00
N LYS A 108 5.92 16.33 15.61
CA LYS A 108 5.66 14.89 15.61
C LYS A 108 5.01 14.48 14.31
N MET A 109 5.49 13.38 13.74
CA MET A 109 4.84 12.71 12.62
C MET A 109 4.18 11.44 13.14
N TYR A 110 2.86 11.46 13.27
CA TYR A 110 2.06 10.29 13.57
C TYR A 110 1.84 9.48 12.30
N GLY A 111 2.20 8.20 12.31
CA GLY A 111 1.99 7.33 11.17
C GLY A 111 1.99 5.87 11.53
N ALA A 112 1.79 5.03 10.52
CA ALA A 112 1.87 3.59 10.64
C ALA A 112 2.95 3.02 9.72
N TYR A 113 3.62 1.93 10.12
CA TYR A 113 4.68 1.33 9.30
C TYR A 113 4.16 0.81 7.95
N TRP A 114 2.90 0.37 7.88
CA TRP A 114 2.22 -0.15 6.69
C TRP A 114 1.56 0.95 5.85
N CYS A 115 1.56 2.19 6.31
CA CYS A 115 0.86 3.29 5.65
C CYS A 115 1.66 3.79 4.43
N PRO A 116 1.08 3.74 3.20
CA PRO A 116 1.78 4.12 1.98
C PRO A 116 2.14 5.61 1.94
N HIS A 117 1.24 6.49 2.35
CA HIS A 117 1.52 7.93 2.43
C HIS A 117 2.61 8.28 3.46
N CYS A 118 2.72 7.47 4.52
CA CYS A 118 3.78 7.60 5.51
C CYS A 118 5.13 7.17 4.94
N PHE A 119 5.13 6.17 4.06
CA PHE A 119 6.31 5.79 3.28
C PHE A 119 6.68 6.91 2.29
N ASP A 120 5.72 7.49 1.57
CA ASP A 120 5.96 8.61 0.65
C ASP A 120 6.58 9.81 1.37
N GLN A 121 6.05 10.19 2.54
CA GLN A 121 6.61 11.25 3.37
C GLN A 121 8.07 10.95 3.75
N LYS A 122 8.37 9.70 4.16
CA LYS A 122 9.73 9.27 4.50
C LYS A 122 10.66 9.28 3.28
N GLN A 123 10.15 9.03 2.09
CA GLN A 123 10.90 9.10 0.83
C GLN A 123 11.27 10.55 0.47
N LEU A 124 10.45 11.55 0.79
CA LEU A 124 10.82 12.97 0.59
C LEU A 124 12.07 13.33 1.42
N PHE A 125 12.13 12.88 2.67
CA PHE A 125 13.30 13.13 3.52
C PHE A 125 14.53 12.30 3.12
N GLY A 126 14.33 11.02 2.78
CA GLY A 126 15.42 10.11 2.43
C GLY A 126 15.99 9.32 3.62
N LYS A 127 16.88 8.38 3.28
CA LYS A 127 17.35 7.32 4.18
C LYS A 127 18.11 7.83 5.40
N GLU A 128 18.97 8.83 5.24
CA GLU A 128 19.77 9.47 6.29
C GLU A 128 18.91 10.37 7.17
N ALA A 129 18.04 11.20 6.59
CA ALA A 129 17.17 12.14 7.30
C ALA A 129 16.09 11.42 8.14
N LYS A 130 15.60 10.26 7.69
CA LYS A 130 14.65 9.41 8.44
C LYS A 130 15.11 9.14 9.89
N LYS A 131 16.41 9.05 10.15
CA LYS A 131 16.96 8.79 11.50
C LYS A 131 16.73 9.93 12.49
N TYR A 132 16.55 11.15 11.97
CA TYR A 132 16.32 12.34 12.78
C TYR A 132 14.83 12.71 12.85
N MET A 133 14.01 12.17 11.96
CA MET A 133 12.58 12.49 11.89
C MET A 133 11.85 12.10 13.18
N PRO A 134 11.04 12.99 13.78
CA PRO A 134 10.32 12.72 15.01
C PRO A 134 9.05 11.87 14.74
N TYR A 135 9.25 10.61 14.37
CA TYR A 135 8.20 9.67 14.01
C TYR A 135 7.60 8.95 15.22
N ILE A 136 6.28 8.84 15.27
CA ILE A 136 5.51 8.09 16.24
C ILE A 136 4.76 6.96 15.52
N GLU A 137 5.05 5.73 15.91
CA GLU A 137 4.39 4.54 15.36
C GLU A 137 3.03 4.32 16.03
N CYS A 138 1.97 4.37 15.24
CA CYS A 138 0.59 4.26 15.69
C CYS A 138 -0.08 2.92 15.33
N ALA A 139 0.62 1.98 14.68
CA ALA A 139 0.11 0.63 14.49
C ALA A 139 0.34 -0.22 15.76
N ASP A 140 -0.68 -0.93 16.25
CA ASP A 140 -0.62 -1.74 17.48
C ASP A 140 0.50 -2.80 17.44
N ASP A 141 0.73 -3.37 16.27
CA ASP A 141 1.74 -4.39 15.99
C ASP A 141 3.08 -3.81 15.48
N GLY A 142 3.17 -2.48 15.35
CA GLY A 142 4.37 -1.78 14.90
C GLY A 142 5.52 -1.87 15.92
N ALA A 143 6.76 -1.80 15.42
CA ALA A 143 7.93 -1.75 16.29
C ALA A 143 7.92 -0.48 17.16
N ASN A 144 8.03 -0.65 18.48
CA ASN A 144 7.92 0.43 19.47
C ASN A 144 6.62 1.24 19.34
N SER A 145 5.52 0.54 19.11
CA SER A 145 4.18 1.12 19.00
C SER A 145 3.84 2.04 20.18
N GLN A 146 3.29 3.20 19.85
CA GLN A 146 2.74 4.19 20.76
C GLN A 146 1.24 4.40 20.48
N THR A 147 0.53 3.35 20.09
CA THR A 147 -0.89 3.45 19.66
C THR A 147 -1.79 4.10 20.71
N ALA A 148 -1.53 3.87 22.01
CA ALA A 148 -2.28 4.53 23.08
C ALA A 148 -2.14 6.06 23.06
N LEU A 149 -0.94 6.57 22.76
CA LEU A 149 -0.70 8.01 22.57
C LEU A 149 -1.47 8.52 21.35
N CYS A 150 -1.39 7.82 20.22
CA CYS A 150 -2.09 8.24 19.01
C CYS A 150 -3.61 8.27 19.20
N ARG A 151 -4.18 7.30 19.93
CA ARG A 151 -5.62 7.27 20.25
C ARG A 151 -6.06 8.35 21.23
N SER A 152 -5.15 8.93 22.00
CA SER A 152 -5.46 10.00 22.95
C SER A 152 -5.58 11.38 22.30
N VAL A 153 -5.13 11.54 21.05
CA VAL A 153 -5.12 12.80 20.31
C VAL A 153 -6.26 12.78 19.27
N PRO A 154 -7.38 13.50 19.49
CA PRO A 154 -8.56 13.44 18.63
C PRO A 154 -8.35 14.01 17.22
N GLU A 155 -7.35 14.85 17.02
CA GLU A 155 -7.00 15.48 15.75
C GLU A 155 -6.36 14.47 14.76
N ILE A 156 -5.89 13.32 15.25
CA ILE A 156 -5.32 12.26 14.41
C ILE A 156 -6.47 11.43 13.81
N THR A 157 -7.01 11.89 12.68
CA THR A 157 -8.07 11.18 11.95
C THR A 157 -7.53 10.24 10.87
N GLY A 158 -6.23 10.32 10.55
CA GLY A 158 -5.60 9.53 9.50
C GLY A 158 -4.07 9.64 9.54
N PHE A 159 -3.42 8.89 8.65
CA PHE A 159 -1.96 8.83 8.58
C PHE A 159 -1.44 9.21 7.18
N PRO A 160 -0.30 9.91 7.08
CA PRO A 160 0.40 10.55 8.21
C PRO A 160 -0.38 11.78 8.71
N THR A 161 -0.12 12.18 9.95
CA THR A 161 -0.52 13.50 10.48
C THR A 161 0.67 14.12 11.17
N TRP A 162 0.98 15.38 10.84
CA TRP A 162 2.01 16.16 11.50
C TRP A 162 1.42 17.04 12.59
N GLU A 163 2.05 17.08 13.75
CA GLU A 163 1.80 18.09 14.79
C GLU A 163 3.02 19.01 14.84
N ILE A 164 2.83 20.29 14.52
CA ILE A 164 3.89 21.31 14.51
C ILE A 164 3.34 22.55 15.18
N ASN A 165 4.01 23.05 16.22
CA ASN A 165 3.58 24.25 16.96
C ASN A 165 2.11 24.19 17.46
N GLY A 166 1.58 22.99 17.71
CA GLY A 166 0.19 22.77 18.14
C GLY A 166 -0.84 22.73 17.01
N GLU A 167 -0.43 22.93 15.76
CA GLU A 167 -1.26 22.74 14.57
C GLU A 167 -1.11 21.31 14.03
N PHE A 168 -2.22 20.74 13.55
CA PHE A 168 -2.28 19.40 12.97
C PHE A 168 -2.45 19.46 11.45
N LEU A 169 -1.46 18.96 10.71
CA LEU A 169 -1.44 18.92 9.26
C LEU A 169 -1.65 17.47 8.78
N PRO A 170 -2.86 17.11 8.31
CA PRO A 170 -3.16 15.75 7.86
C PRO A 170 -2.58 15.49 6.46
N GLY A 171 -2.17 14.24 6.23
CA GLY A 171 -1.65 13.77 4.96
C GLY A 171 -0.18 14.12 4.71
N THR A 172 0.33 13.66 3.58
CA THR A 172 1.71 13.92 3.16
C THR A 172 1.91 15.40 2.90
N GLN A 173 2.92 15.98 3.54
CA GLN A 173 3.32 17.38 3.42
C GLN A 173 4.59 17.50 2.58
N THR A 174 4.70 18.57 1.80
CA THR A 174 5.95 18.92 1.12
C THR A 174 6.99 19.36 2.15
N LEU A 175 8.28 19.20 1.83
CA LEU A 175 9.36 19.64 2.71
C LEU A 175 9.33 21.16 2.94
N THR A 176 8.92 21.94 1.94
CA THR A 176 8.69 23.38 2.05
C THR A 176 7.56 23.70 3.01
N ALA A 177 6.41 23.02 2.92
CA ALA A 177 5.29 23.25 3.85
C ALA A 177 5.68 22.92 5.29
N LEU A 178 6.43 21.84 5.52
CA LEU A 178 6.95 21.50 6.84
C LEU A 178 7.96 22.53 7.36
N ALA A 179 8.80 23.07 6.48
CA ALA A 179 9.75 24.12 6.82
C ALA A 179 9.03 25.42 7.22
N GLU A 180 8.02 25.82 6.45
CA GLU A 180 7.19 27.00 6.74
C GLU A 180 6.41 26.84 8.05
N ALA A 181 5.74 25.70 8.25
CA ALA A 181 4.97 25.43 9.46
C ALA A 181 5.82 25.36 10.73
N SER A 182 7.11 25.03 10.60
CA SER A 182 8.06 24.92 11.72
C SER A 182 8.96 26.14 11.91
N ASP A 183 8.70 27.24 11.20
CA ASP A 183 9.53 28.46 11.22
C ASP A 183 11.02 28.18 10.89
N TYR A 184 11.27 27.24 9.97
CA TYR A 184 12.63 26.86 9.59
C TYR A 184 13.32 27.94 8.75
N THR A 185 14.48 28.40 9.20
CA THR A 185 15.26 29.46 8.52
C THR A 185 16.49 28.93 7.76
N GLY A 186 16.64 27.62 7.63
CA GLY A 186 17.77 27.00 6.93
C GLY A 186 17.57 26.89 5.42
N SER A 187 18.42 26.11 4.77
CA SER A 187 18.34 25.91 3.31
C SER A 187 17.10 25.10 2.94
N MET A 188 16.31 25.62 1.99
CA MET A 188 15.16 24.92 1.39
C MET A 188 15.49 24.30 0.03
N ASP A 189 16.78 24.11 -0.28
CA ASP A 189 17.26 23.44 -1.49
C ASP A 189 17.09 21.91 -1.35
N PHE A 190 15.84 21.46 -1.37
CA PHE A 190 15.46 20.06 -1.30
C PHE A 190 15.61 19.38 -2.67
N LYS A 191 16.13 18.15 -2.68
CA LYS A 191 16.41 17.36 -3.88
C LYS A 191 15.27 16.42 -4.27
N ASN A 192 14.43 16.04 -3.32
CA ASN A 192 13.35 15.06 -3.48
C ASN A 192 11.97 15.71 -3.52
#